data_AF-A0A925P6P5-F1
#
_entry.id   AF-A0A925P6P5-F1
#
_cell.length_a   1.000
_cell.length_b   1.000
_cell.length_c   1.000
_cell.angle_alpha   90.00
_cell.angle_beta   90.00
_cell.angle_gamma   90.00
#
_symmetry.space_group_name_H-M   'P 1'
#
loop_
_entity.id
_entity.type
_entity.pdbx_description
1 polymer ?
#
loop_
_entity_poly.entity_id
_entity_poly.type
_entity_poly.pdbx_seq_one_letter_code
_entity_poly.pdbx_strand_id
1 'polypeptide(L)'
;MHGWLRAVRQAIGLSRAAMAAPLNVTPSAIQSYEEAEKNDTITLATLRRAAAALGCEVVIALVPKGGRSFADLAAARDTGLAHLRATEHSMSLEAQGSGDLPQADRPAP
;
A
#
# COMPACT_ATOMS: atom_id res chain seq x y z
N MET A 1 2.39 -16.59 18.30
CA MET A 1 1.43 -16.41 17.18
C MET A 1 1.70 -17.46 16.11
N HIS A 2 0.65 -18.08 15.56
CA HIS A 2 0.73 -19.11 14.52
C HIS A 2 0.56 -18.45 13.14
N GLY A 3 1.32 -18.88 12.14
CA GLY A 3 1.15 -18.41 10.75
C GLY A 3 -0.12 -18.97 10.09
N TRP A 4 -0.59 -18.30 9.03
CA TRP A 4 -1.82 -18.64 8.31
C TRP A 4 -1.82 -20.06 7.76
N LEU A 5 -0.69 -20.53 7.21
CA LEU A 5 -0.62 -21.89 6.62
C LEU A 5 -0.89 -22.95 7.69
N ARG A 6 -0.25 -22.82 8.85
CA ARG A 6 -0.43 -23.75 9.96
C ARG A 6 -1.85 -23.68 10.52
N ALA A 7 -2.38 -22.46 10.68
CA ALA A 7 -3.72 -22.25 11.22
C ALA A 7 -4.78 -22.92 10.34
N VAL A 8 -4.76 -22.68 9.03
CA VAL A 8 -5.71 -23.29 8.08
C VAL A 8 -5.54 -24.80 8.06
N ARG A 9 -4.31 -25.29 7.92
CA ARG A 9 -4.02 -26.73 7.89
C ARG A 9 -4.58 -27.47 9.12
N GLN A 10 -4.39 -26.88 10.31
CA GLN A 10 -4.92 -27.45 11.56
C GLN A 10 -6.44 -27.36 11.64
N ALA A 11 -7.05 -26.26 11.19
CA ALA A 11 -8.50 -26.09 11.19
C ALA A 11 -9.22 -27.15 10.33
N ILE A 12 -8.61 -27.56 9.21
CA ILE A 12 -9.16 -28.61 8.33
C ILE A 12 -8.68 -30.03 8.69
N GLY A 13 -7.95 -30.20 9.80
CA GLY A 13 -7.49 -31.52 10.26
C GLY A 13 -6.41 -32.16 9.39
N LEU A 14 -5.72 -31.41 8.53
CA LEU A 14 -4.75 -31.95 7.59
C LEU A 14 -3.38 -32.14 8.27
N SER A 15 -2.78 -33.33 8.13
CA SER A 15 -1.41 -33.56 8.61
C SER A 15 -0.38 -32.91 7.68
N ARG A 16 0.83 -32.62 8.18
CA ARG A 16 1.92 -32.14 7.32
C ARG A 16 2.26 -33.13 6.22
N ALA A 17 2.18 -34.44 6.49
CA ALA A 17 2.41 -35.48 5.49
C ALA A 17 1.34 -35.48 4.40
N ALA A 18 0.06 -35.33 4.77
CA ALA A 18 -1.03 -35.25 3.81
C ALA A 18 -0.93 -34.01 2.92
N MET A 19 -0.52 -32.87 3.47
CA MET A 19 -0.26 -31.64 2.71
C MET A 19 0.98 -31.77 1.80
N ALA A 20 2.01 -32.51 2.23
CA ALA A 20 3.25 -32.67 1.49
C ALA A 20 3.09 -33.54 0.22
N ALA A 21 2.20 -34.53 0.26
CA ALA A 21 1.95 -35.48 -0.82
C ALA A 21 1.60 -34.80 -2.17
N PRO A 22 0.57 -33.93 -2.28
CA PRO A 22 0.23 -33.27 -3.55
C PRO A 22 1.31 -32.29 -4.03
N LEU A 23 2.20 -31.85 -3.13
CA LEU A 23 3.28 -30.92 -3.44
C LEU A 23 4.59 -31.62 -3.87
N ASN A 24 4.65 -32.94 -3.75
CA ASN A 24 5.86 -33.75 -3.92
C ASN A 24 7.06 -33.21 -3.12
N VAL A 25 6.82 -32.89 -1.85
CA VAL A 25 7.84 -32.41 -0.90
C VAL A 25 7.85 -33.27 0.37
N THR A 26 8.81 -33.04 1.26
CA THR A 26 8.85 -33.74 2.55
C THR A 26 7.93 -33.07 3.57
N PRO A 27 7.44 -33.80 4.59
CA PRO A 27 6.70 -33.19 5.70
C PRO A 27 7.51 -32.12 6.46
N SER A 28 8.84 -32.26 6.49
CA SER A 28 9.77 -31.27 7.03
C SER A 28 9.77 -29.98 6.21
N ALA A 29 9.70 -30.07 4.88
CA ALA A 29 9.57 -28.88 4.03
C ALA A 29 8.27 -28.11 4.33
N ILE A 30 7.15 -28.79 4.60
CA ILE A 30 5.91 -28.14 5.04
C ILE A 30 6.11 -27.41 6.37
N GLN A 31 6.81 -28.00 7.32
CA GLN A 31 7.17 -27.31 8.56
C GLN A 31 8.00 -26.05 8.28
N SER A 32 9.02 -26.15 7.43
CA SER A 32 9.82 -24.98 7.03
C SER A 32 8.99 -23.91 6.34
N TYR A 33 7.98 -24.27 5.54
CA TYR A 33 7.06 -23.30 4.93
C TYR A 33 6.20 -22.60 5.97
N GLU A 34 5.66 -23.32 6.95
CA GLU A 34 4.91 -22.73 8.07
C GLU A 34 5.77 -21.79 8.92
N GLU A 35 7.03 -22.15 9.16
CA GLU A 35 7.98 -21.33 9.90
C GLU A 35 8.42 -20.09 9.10
N ALA A 36 8.70 -20.24 7.82
CA ALA A 36 9.06 -19.15 6.93
C ALA A 36 7.90 -18.16 6.75
N GLU A 37 6.66 -18.64 6.63
CA GLU A 37 5.48 -17.78 6.53
C GLU A 37 5.25 -16.99 7.83
N LYS A 38 5.35 -17.66 8.98
CA LYS A 38 5.26 -16.99 10.28
C LYS A 38 6.33 -15.89 10.45
N ASN A 39 7.50 -16.06 9.84
CA ASN A 39 8.63 -15.15 9.96
C ASN A 39 8.74 -14.13 8.81
N ASP A 40 7.73 -14.03 7.94
CA ASP A 40 7.72 -13.17 6.74
C ASP A 40 8.91 -13.42 5.76
N THR A 41 9.54 -14.60 5.82
CA THR A 41 10.66 -14.98 4.93
C THR A 41 10.25 -15.92 3.80
N ILE A 42 8.98 -16.35 3.77
CA ILE A 42 8.46 -17.18 2.69
C ILE A 42 8.36 -16.37 1.39
N THR A 43 8.72 -16.98 0.26
CA THR A 43 8.46 -16.37 -1.04
C THR A 43 6.97 -16.48 -1.37
N LEU A 44 6.45 -15.50 -2.11
CA LEU A 44 5.06 -15.53 -2.55
C LEU A 44 4.74 -16.76 -3.42
N ALA A 45 5.71 -17.22 -4.22
CA ALA A 45 5.55 -18.43 -5.03
C ALA A 45 5.33 -19.68 -4.15
N THR A 46 6.12 -19.84 -3.08
CA THR A 46 5.96 -20.95 -2.13
C THR A 46 4.66 -20.84 -1.36
N LEU A 47 4.29 -19.63 -0.91
CA LEU A 47 3.02 -19.41 -0.20
C LEU A 47 1.81 -19.81 -1.06
N ARG A 48 1.80 -19.43 -2.34
CA ARG A 48 0.74 -19.82 -3.30
C ARG A 48 0.66 -21.33 -3.50
N ARG A 49 1.80 -22.00 -3.66
CA ARG A 49 1.84 -23.46 -3.78
C ARG A 49 1.29 -24.14 -2.52
N ALA A 50 1.72 -23.68 -1.34
CA ALA A 50 1.25 -24.21 -0.07
C ALA A 50 -0.27 -23.98 0.11
N ALA A 51 -0.77 -22.78 -0.22
CA ALA A 51 -2.20 -22.49 -0.19
C ALA A 51 -3.00 -23.38 -1.14
N ALA A 52 -2.51 -23.62 -2.36
CA ALA A 52 -3.17 -24.52 -3.32
C ALA A 52 -3.32 -25.95 -2.77
N ALA A 53 -2.32 -26.46 -2.03
CA ALA A 53 -2.39 -27.76 -1.37
C ALA A 53 -3.43 -27.82 -0.22
N LEU A 54 -3.85 -26.66 0.29
CA LEU A 54 -4.94 -26.51 1.27
C LEU A 54 -6.29 -26.23 0.60
N GLY A 55 -6.36 -26.18 -0.74
CA GLY A 55 -7.56 -25.74 -1.47
C GLY A 55 -7.85 -24.25 -1.31
N CYS A 56 -6.82 -23.44 -1.04
CA CYS A 56 -6.91 -22.00 -0.84
C CYS A 56 -6.20 -21.21 -1.94
N GLU A 57 -6.60 -19.95 -2.11
CA GLU A 57 -5.94 -18.99 -3.00
C GLU A 57 -5.32 -17.84 -2.19
N VAL A 58 -4.17 -17.34 -2.64
CA VAL A 58 -3.50 -16.19 -2.03
C VAL A 58 -3.81 -14.95 -2.85
N VAL A 59 -4.64 -14.06 -2.30
CA VAL A 59 -4.96 -12.77 -2.90
C VAL A 59 -4.07 -11.69 -2.30
N ILE A 60 -3.43 -10.87 -3.15
CA ILE A 60 -2.65 -9.70 -2.73
C ILE A 60 -3.24 -8.46 -3.36
N ALA A 61 -3.48 -7.47 -2.53
CA ALA A 61 -3.85 -6.13 -2.95
C ALA A 61 -2.80 -5.12 -2.48
N LEU A 62 -2.47 -4.18 -3.36
CA LEU A 62 -1.76 -2.96 -3.00
C LEU A 62 -2.80 -1.89 -2.74
N VAL A 63 -2.80 -1.32 -1.53
CA VAL A 63 -3.77 -0.28 -1.14
C VAL A 63 -2.98 0.97 -0.73
N PRO A 64 -3.28 2.15 -1.30
CA PRO A 64 -2.63 3.38 -0.87
C PRO A 64 -2.90 3.66 0.61
N LYS A 65 -1.84 3.98 1.37
CA LYS A 65 -1.96 4.32 2.79
C LYS A 65 -2.82 5.56 2.99
N GLY A 66 -3.57 5.57 4.10
CA GLY A 66 -4.40 6.70 4.52
C GLY A 66 -5.71 6.85 3.75
N GLY A 67 -6.23 5.76 3.15
CA GLY A 67 -7.50 5.78 2.42
C GLY A 67 -7.46 6.55 1.10
N ARG A 68 -6.26 6.89 0.61
CA ARG A 68 -6.06 7.62 -0.64
C ARG A 68 -6.40 6.76 -1.85
N SER A 69 -6.81 7.41 -2.93
CA SER A 69 -6.91 6.79 -4.24
C SER A 69 -5.54 6.69 -4.90
N PHE A 70 -5.43 5.86 -5.95
CA PHE A 70 -4.23 5.84 -6.79
C PHE A 70 -4.05 7.16 -7.56
N ALA A 71 -5.15 7.88 -7.87
CA ALA A 71 -5.08 9.20 -8.48
C ALA A 71 -4.41 10.21 -7.54
N ASP A 72 -4.74 10.20 -6.25
CA ASP A 72 -4.09 11.05 -5.24
C ASP A 72 -2.59 10.77 -5.14
N LEU A 73 -2.22 9.48 -5.22
CA LEU A 73 -0.82 9.05 -5.19
C LEU A 73 -0.05 9.49 -6.43
N ALA A 74 -0.70 9.50 -7.60
CA ALA A 74 -0.11 9.99 -8.84
C ALA A 74 0.08 11.51 -8.80
N ALA A 75 -0.95 12.26 -8.39
CA ALA A 75 -0.90 13.72 -8.27
C ALA A 75 0.17 14.19 -7.27
N ALA A 76 0.39 13.46 -6.17
CA ALA A 76 1.45 13.76 -5.21
C ALA A 76 2.88 13.56 -5.76
N ARG A 77 3.04 12.77 -6.84
CA ARG A 77 4.33 12.48 -7.48
C ARG A 77 4.56 13.29 -8.75
N ASP A 78 3.55 14.01 -9.23
CA ASP A 78 3.68 14.88 -10.39
C ASP A 78 4.52 16.11 -10.03
N THR A 79 5.74 16.16 -10.56
CA THR A 79 6.69 17.25 -10.33
C THR A 79 6.27 18.55 -11.02
N GLY A 80 5.40 18.50 -12.04
CA GLY A 80 4.82 19.69 -12.67
C GLY A 80 3.80 20.40 -11.77
N LEU A 81 3.00 19.63 -11.02
CA LEU A 81 2.07 20.15 -10.01
C LEU A 81 2.75 20.49 -8.68
N ALA A 82 3.91 19.90 -8.37
CA ALA A 82 4.69 20.23 -7.18
C ALA A 82 5.14 21.71 -7.18
N HIS A 83 5.46 22.27 -8.35
CA HIS A 83 5.78 23.70 -8.49
C HIS A 83 4.53 24.58 -8.34
N LEU A 84 3.38 24.14 -8.86
CA LEU A 84 2.13 24.91 -8.76
C LEU A 84 1.62 25.07 -7.32
N ARG A 85 1.79 24.06 -6.46
CA ARG A 85 1.47 24.18 -5.02
C ARG A 85 2.45 25.10 -4.26
N ALA A 86 3.71 25.15 -4.67
CA ALA A 86 4.66 26.12 -4.13
C ALA A 86 4.28 27.55 -4.55
N THR A 87 3.79 27.74 -5.78
CA THR A 87 3.29 29.03 -6.25
C THR A 87 1.95 29.43 -5.63
N GLU A 88 1.05 28.51 -5.27
CA GLU A 88 -0.19 28.87 -4.53
C GLU A 88 0.10 29.45 -3.14
N HIS A 89 1.07 28.88 -2.41
CA HIS A 89 1.52 29.47 -1.15
C HIS A 89 2.22 30.83 -1.35
N SER A 90 2.99 30.98 -2.42
CA SER A 90 3.62 32.26 -2.75
C SER A 90 2.61 33.33 -3.19
N MET A 91 1.60 32.97 -3.99
CA MET A 91 0.53 33.88 -4.44
C MET A 91 -0.43 34.26 -3.31
N SER A 92 -0.59 33.43 -2.27
CA SER A 92 -1.34 33.81 -1.06
C SER A 92 -0.62 34.87 -0.21
N LEU A 93 0.68 35.09 -0.43
CA LEU A 93 1.50 36.11 0.22
C LEU A 93 1.68 37.37 -0.64
N GLU A 94 1.18 37.40 -1.88
CA GLU A 94 1.25 38.57 -2.79
C GLU A 94 0.03 39.50 -2.69
N ALA A 95 -0.65 39.52 -1.54
CA ALA A 95 -1.56 40.61 -1.19
C ALA A 95 -0.75 41.88 -0.85
N GLN A 96 -0.14 42.53 -1.84
CA GLN A 96 0.32 43.91 -1.74
C GLN A 96 -0.27 44.68 -2.92
N GLY A 97 -1.41 45.29 -2.65
CA GLY A 97 -2.12 46.14 -3.59
C GLY A 97 -1.24 47.29 -4.05
N SER A 98 -1.22 47.49 -5.37
CA SER A 98 -0.74 48.71 -6.01
C SER A 98 -1.59 49.87 -5.49
N GLY A 99 -1.10 50.56 -4.47
CA GLY A 99 -1.63 51.85 -4.07
C GLY A 99 -1.21 52.88 -5.10
N ASP A 100 -1.93 52.96 -6.22
CA ASP A 100 -1.83 54.09 -7.13
C ASP A 100 -3.20 54.40 -7.72
N LEU A 101 -3.97 55.21 -6.99
CA LEU A 101 -5.10 55.94 -7.53
C LEU A 101 -4.96 57.42 -7.11
N PRO A 102 -5.03 58.36 -8.07
CA PRO A 102 -4.70 59.78 -7.86
C PRO A 102 -5.70 60.50 -6.95
N GLN A 103 -5.16 61.41 -6.14
CA GLN A 103 -5.89 62.23 -5.18
C GLN A 103 -6.79 63.24 -5.89
N ALA A 104 -8.07 63.23 -5.51
CA ALA A 104 -9.14 64.03 -6.07
C ALA A 104 -8.92 65.54 -5.91
N ASP A 105 -9.16 66.25 -7.02
CA ASP A 105 -9.30 67.70 -7.09
C ASP A 105 -10.52 68.16 -6.28
N ARG A 106 -10.35 69.16 -5.43
CA ARG A 106 -11.40 69.73 -4.58
C ARG A 106 -11.66 71.18 -5.03
N PRO A 107 -12.91 71.60 -5.26
CA PRO A 107 -13.19 72.91 -5.85
C PRO A 107 -13.24 74.04 -4.80
N ALA A 108 -12.92 75.27 -5.23
CA ALA A 108 -13.46 76.54 -4.73
C ALA A 108 -12.90 77.74 -5.55
N PRO A 109 -13.56 78.91 -5.59
CA PRO A 109 -15.00 79.19 -5.53
C PRO A 109 -15.65 79.34 -6.93
#